data_AF-A0A2T4BY33-F1
#
_entry.id   AF-A0A2T4BY33-F1
#
_cell.length_a   1.000
_cell.length_b   1.000
_cell.length_c   1.000
_cell.angle_alpha   90.00
_cell.angle_beta   90.00
_cell.angle_gamma   90.00
#
_symmetry.space_group_name_H-M   'P 1'
#
loop_
_entity.id
_entity.type
_entity.pdbx_description
1 polymer ?
#
loop_
_entity_poly.entity_id
_entity_poly.type
_entity_poly.pdbx_seq_one_letter_code
_entity_poly.pdbx_strand_id
1 'polypeptide(L)'
;SPAPQPSSGRGRPKGWKPGMSYSALRGPPAAARPGRPAKPKPIAPLAGHAKRRGRPPKAPSPLPWQVYRSLQTPFVAFLCEWTGCRAELHNLDTLRRHIFVVHCRKAPFTCRWAACAQKPASECEFRDEASLQEHVEEAHLVPFSWHVGDGPRNSGRPVKPPLEDDEIPKFLQDEQGNQVTPSVRDQPVEDFATFKQNRQKLKDLLFRMNENLPSEESDSPVDED
;
A
#
# COMPACT_ATOMS: atom_id res chain seq x y z
N SER A 1 -23.88 -33.42 4.03
CA SER A 1 -23.61 -32.12 3.37
C SER A 1 -24.90 -31.55 2.81
N PRO A 2 -25.43 -30.42 3.32
CA PRO A 2 -26.52 -29.73 2.66
C PRO A 2 -25.99 -28.59 1.77
N ALA A 3 -26.52 -28.53 0.54
CA ALA A 3 -26.13 -27.59 -0.51
C ALA A 3 -26.55 -26.13 -0.21
N PRO A 4 -25.81 -25.12 -0.69
CA PRO A 4 -26.19 -23.72 -0.55
C PRO A 4 -27.33 -23.33 -1.49
N GLN A 5 -28.36 -22.68 -0.94
CA GLN A 5 -29.48 -22.10 -1.68
C GLN A 5 -29.03 -20.85 -2.48
N PRO A 6 -29.58 -20.61 -3.69
CA PRO A 6 -29.18 -19.47 -4.50
C PRO A 6 -29.66 -18.15 -3.88
N SER A 7 -28.72 -17.22 -3.72
CA SER A 7 -29.00 -15.84 -3.31
C SER A 7 -29.94 -15.17 -4.33
N SER A 8 -31.05 -14.61 -3.87
CA SER A 8 -31.89 -13.75 -4.72
C SER A 8 -31.08 -12.51 -5.11
N GLY A 9 -30.50 -12.57 -6.32
CA GLY A 9 -29.68 -11.53 -6.90
C GLY A 9 -30.43 -10.21 -6.98
N ARG A 10 -29.70 -9.14 -6.69
CA ARG A 10 -30.12 -7.75 -6.83
C ARG A 10 -30.59 -7.54 -8.26
N GLY A 11 -31.88 -7.25 -8.40
CA GLY A 11 -32.50 -7.00 -9.68
C GLY A 11 -33.84 -6.31 -9.53
N ARG A 12 -34.26 -5.70 -10.63
CA ARG A 12 -35.59 -5.16 -10.88
C ARG A 12 -36.67 -6.14 -10.37
N PRO A 13 -37.65 -5.70 -9.54
CA PRO A 13 -38.72 -6.57 -9.04
C PRO A 13 -39.42 -7.27 -10.19
N LYS A 14 -39.80 -8.54 -9.98
CA LYS A 14 -40.48 -9.34 -10.99
C LYS A 14 -41.80 -8.64 -11.38
N GLY A 15 -41.90 -8.19 -12.63
CA GLY A 15 -43.04 -7.44 -13.16
C GLY A 15 -42.88 -5.92 -13.30
N TRP A 16 -41.74 -5.32 -12.92
CA TRP A 16 -41.49 -3.90 -13.17
C TRP A 16 -41.34 -3.65 -14.70
N LYS A 17 -41.98 -2.61 -15.25
CA LYS A 17 -41.83 -2.12 -16.66
C LYS A 17 -41.41 -0.65 -16.70
N PRO A 18 -40.63 -0.18 -17.71
CA PRO A 18 -40.14 1.19 -17.75
C PRO A 18 -41.31 2.18 -17.69
N GLY A 19 -41.26 3.16 -16.79
CA GLY A 19 -42.37 4.08 -16.51
C GLY A 19 -43.25 3.75 -15.29
N MET A 20 -43.09 2.60 -14.62
CA MET A 20 -43.82 2.29 -13.38
C MET A 20 -43.03 2.74 -12.14
N SER A 21 -43.67 3.37 -11.15
CA SER A 21 -43.02 3.67 -9.86
C SER A 21 -43.01 2.44 -8.94
N TYR A 22 -41.99 2.31 -8.08
CA TYR A 22 -41.85 1.19 -7.15
C TYR A 22 -43.01 1.10 -6.14
N SER A 23 -43.65 2.25 -5.86
CA SER A 23 -44.82 2.35 -4.99
C SER A 23 -46.08 1.74 -5.59
N ALA A 24 -46.23 1.75 -6.92
CA ALA A 24 -47.41 1.19 -7.60
C ALA A 24 -47.51 -0.35 -7.49
N LEU A 25 -46.38 -1.04 -7.22
CA LEU A 25 -46.35 -2.49 -6.99
C LEU A 25 -46.78 -2.87 -5.56
N ARG A 26 -46.81 -1.91 -4.64
CA ARG A 26 -47.28 -2.10 -3.28
C ARG A 26 -48.74 -1.65 -3.28
N GLY A 27 -49.64 -2.56 -3.64
CA GLY A 27 -51.08 -2.29 -3.75
C GLY A 27 -51.64 -1.53 -2.53
N PRO A 28 -52.81 -0.89 -2.64
CA PRO A 28 -53.38 -0.07 -1.58
C PRO A 28 -53.49 -0.87 -0.27
N PRO A 29 -53.30 -0.23 0.90
CA PRO A 29 -53.29 -0.94 2.17
C PRO A 29 -54.63 -1.66 2.36
N ALA A 30 -54.58 -2.99 2.35
CA ALA A 30 -55.74 -3.83 2.60
C ALA A 30 -56.37 -3.46 3.96
N ALA A 31 -57.70 -3.31 3.93
CA ALA A 31 -58.52 -2.93 5.06
C ALA A 31 -58.19 -3.72 6.33
N ALA A 32 -58.16 -2.98 7.45
CA ALA A 32 -57.86 -3.48 8.78
C ALA A 32 -58.74 -4.67 9.18
N ARG A 33 -58.11 -5.78 9.54
CA ARG A 33 -58.74 -6.83 10.37
C ARG A 33 -58.69 -6.39 11.84
N PRO A 34 -59.77 -6.53 12.64
CA PRO A 34 -59.76 -6.11 14.02
C PRO A 34 -58.96 -7.12 14.86
N GLY A 35 -57.80 -6.71 15.35
CA GLY A 35 -56.95 -7.47 16.26
C GLY A 35 -56.97 -6.88 17.68
N ARG A 36 -57.25 -7.75 18.66
CA ARG A 36 -56.92 -7.74 20.10
C ARG A 36 -56.30 -6.46 20.72
N PRO A 37 -56.73 -6.04 21.93
CA PRO A 37 -56.24 -4.84 22.60
C PRO A 37 -54.72 -4.92 22.88
N ALA A 38 -54.00 -3.91 22.38
CA ALA A 38 -52.58 -3.72 22.60
C ALA A 38 -52.32 -3.18 24.02
N LYS A 39 -51.41 -3.82 24.77
CA LYS A 39 -50.88 -3.28 26.01
C LYS A 39 -50.06 -2.00 25.71
N PRO A 40 -50.16 -0.92 26.50
CA PRO A 40 -49.41 0.30 26.26
C PRO A 40 -47.91 0.05 26.50
N LYS A 41 -47.08 0.42 25.53
CA LYS A 41 -45.62 0.44 25.67
C LYS A 41 -45.21 1.70 26.44
N PRO A 42 -44.21 1.64 27.34
CA PRO A 42 -43.72 2.84 28.02
C PRO A 42 -43.05 3.78 27.01
N ILE A 43 -43.32 5.07 27.17
CA ILE A 43 -42.74 6.17 26.42
C ILE A 43 -41.25 6.24 26.76
N ALA A 44 -40.38 5.91 25.81
CA ALA A 44 -38.95 6.19 25.91
C ALA A 44 -38.66 7.68 25.60
N PRO A 45 -37.64 8.29 26.21
CA PRO A 45 -37.44 9.74 26.13
C PRO A 45 -37.01 10.20 24.73
N LEU A 46 -37.49 11.39 24.39
CA LEU A 46 -37.16 12.19 23.22
C LEU A 46 -35.67 12.60 23.23
N ALA A 47 -34.80 11.79 22.63
CA ALA A 47 -33.54 12.23 22.02
C ALA A 47 -32.88 11.09 21.24
N GLY A 48 -32.72 11.27 19.93
CA GLY A 48 -31.93 10.39 19.08
C GLY A 48 -32.76 9.56 18.12
N HIS A 49 -32.68 9.93 16.84
CA HIS A 49 -33.18 9.18 15.71
C HIS A 49 -32.84 7.68 15.86
N ALA A 50 -33.86 6.82 15.87
CA ALA A 50 -33.69 5.38 15.94
C ALA A 50 -32.80 4.93 14.77
N LYS A 51 -31.53 4.57 15.06
CA LYS A 51 -30.61 4.08 14.05
C LYS A 51 -31.24 2.83 13.41
N ARG A 52 -31.35 2.84 12.07
CA ARG A 52 -31.87 1.71 11.30
C ARG A 52 -31.16 0.43 11.77
N ARG A 53 -31.91 -0.63 12.06
CA ARG A 53 -31.34 -1.96 12.31
C ARG A 53 -30.60 -2.39 11.05
N GLY A 54 -29.30 -2.17 11.07
CA GLY A 54 -28.32 -2.49 10.05
C GLY A 54 -27.02 -2.88 10.76
N ARG A 55 -26.18 -3.64 10.05
CA ARG A 55 -24.96 -4.34 10.49
C ARG A 55 -24.37 -3.87 11.84
N PRO A 56 -24.07 -4.78 12.78
CA PRO A 56 -23.40 -4.43 14.02
C PRO A 56 -22.16 -3.55 13.73
N PRO A 57 -21.83 -2.59 14.62
CA PRO A 57 -20.67 -1.74 14.46
C PRO A 57 -19.45 -2.62 14.17
N LYS A 58 -18.69 -2.28 13.12
CA LYS A 58 -17.41 -2.94 12.86
C LYS A 58 -16.58 -2.80 14.15
N ALA A 59 -15.95 -3.90 14.56
CA ALA A 59 -14.95 -3.84 15.60
C ALA A 59 -13.93 -2.74 15.25
N PRO A 60 -13.42 -1.99 16.26
CA PRO A 60 -12.38 -1.01 16.01
C PRO A 60 -11.21 -1.69 15.30
N SER A 61 -10.66 -1.04 14.27
CA SER A 61 -9.45 -1.54 13.64
C SER A 61 -8.34 -1.64 14.70
N PRO A 62 -7.51 -2.69 14.65
CA PRO A 62 -6.37 -2.81 15.55
C PRO A 62 -5.49 -1.57 15.47
N LEU A 63 -4.86 -1.20 16.59
CA LEU A 63 -3.90 -0.10 16.62
C LEU A 63 -2.69 -0.43 15.74
N PRO A 64 -2.03 0.56 15.11
CA PRO A 64 -0.89 0.32 14.22
C PRO A 64 0.21 -0.57 14.81
N TRP A 65 0.50 -0.44 16.11
CA TRP A 65 1.50 -1.25 16.80
C TRP A 65 1.09 -2.72 16.96
N GLN A 66 -0.22 -3.00 17.12
CA GLN A 66 -0.74 -4.36 17.21
C GLN A 66 -0.64 -5.05 15.84
N VAL A 67 -0.92 -4.29 14.77
CA VAL A 67 -0.71 -4.76 13.40
C VAL A 67 0.77 -5.08 13.21
N TYR A 68 1.68 -4.16 13.54
CA TYR A 68 3.13 -4.38 13.40
C TYR A 68 3.61 -5.65 14.12
N ARG A 69 3.21 -5.86 15.38
CA ARG A 69 3.60 -7.04 16.17
C ARG A 69 3.00 -8.35 15.64
N SER A 70 1.86 -8.28 14.96
CA SER A 70 1.22 -9.46 14.35
C SER A 70 1.84 -9.88 13.02
N LEU A 71 2.65 -9.01 12.40
CA LEU A 71 3.35 -9.34 11.16
C LEU A 71 4.48 -10.33 11.46
N GLN A 72 4.41 -11.52 10.87
CA GLN A 72 5.57 -12.39 10.76
C GLN A 72 6.41 -11.90 9.59
N THR A 73 7.45 -11.12 9.87
CA THR A 73 8.41 -10.69 8.86
C THR A 73 9.55 -11.72 8.79
N PRO A 74 9.57 -12.64 7.82
CA PRO A 74 10.72 -13.52 7.64
C PRO A 74 11.94 -12.67 7.26
N PHE A 75 13.05 -12.83 7.97
CA PHE A 75 14.32 -12.25 7.56
C PHE A 75 14.88 -13.10 6.42
N VAL A 76 15.27 -12.44 5.34
CA VAL A 76 15.95 -13.10 4.22
C VAL A 76 17.37 -13.45 4.67
N ALA A 77 17.75 -14.71 4.47
CA ALA A 77 19.11 -15.16 4.75
C ALA A 77 20.04 -14.77 3.60
N PHE A 78 21.21 -14.19 3.92
CA PHE A 78 22.24 -13.85 2.92
C PHE A 78 23.19 -15.03 2.78
N LEU A 79 22.84 -15.99 1.93
CA LEU A 79 23.63 -17.21 1.73
C LEU A 79 24.78 -16.97 0.74
N CYS A 80 25.97 -17.44 1.07
CA CYS A 80 27.07 -17.50 0.12
C CYS A 80 26.90 -18.72 -0.79
N GLU A 81 26.71 -18.49 -2.09
CA GLU A 81 26.51 -19.55 -3.09
C GLU A 81 27.82 -19.96 -3.79
N TRP A 82 28.97 -19.63 -3.19
CA TRP A 82 30.26 -20.12 -3.66
C TRP A 82 30.32 -21.65 -3.51
N THR A 83 30.86 -22.36 -4.49
CA THR A 83 30.91 -23.83 -4.45
C THR A 83 31.65 -24.32 -3.21
N GLY A 84 30.94 -25.07 -2.36
CA GLY A 84 31.47 -25.61 -1.10
C GLY A 84 31.41 -24.65 0.10
N CYS A 85 30.94 -23.41 -0.07
CA CYS A 85 30.67 -22.49 1.03
C CYS A 85 29.24 -22.68 1.55
N ARG A 86 29.07 -22.61 2.88
CA ARG A 86 27.77 -22.66 3.57
C ARG A 86 27.60 -21.49 4.53
N ALA A 87 28.27 -20.39 4.27
CA ALA A 87 28.20 -19.22 5.12
C ALA A 87 26.81 -18.58 4.98
N GLU A 88 26.12 -18.45 6.12
CA GLU A 88 24.90 -17.67 6.24
C GLU A 88 25.24 -16.34 6.89
N LEU A 89 24.94 -15.25 6.20
CA LEU A 89 25.29 -13.90 6.63
C LEU A 89 24.03 -13.08 6.91
N HIS A 90 24.20 -11.99 7.65
CA HIS A 90 23.09 -11.17 8.14
C HIS A 90 22.71 -10.03 7.20
N ASN A 91 23.64 -9.59 6.35
CA ASN A 91 23.41 -8.48 5.41
C ASN A 91 24.31 -8.59 4.18
N LEU A 92 24.01 -7.80 3.15
CA LEU A 92 24.75 -7.81 1.90
C LEU A 92 26.19 -7.34 2.07
N ASP A 93 26.43 -6.35 2.92
CA ASP A 93 27.78 -5.84 3.20
C ASP A 93 28.71 -6.90 3.80
N THR A 94 28.20 -7.74 4.70
CA THR A 94 28.97 -8.85 5.29
C THR A 94 29.19 -9.94 4.27
N LEU A 95 28.20 -10.25 3.43
CA LEU A 95 28.36 -11.20 2.32
C LEU A 95 29.44 -10.74 1.33
N ARG A 96 29.39 -9.48 0.91
CA ARG A 96 30.42 -8.87 0.03
C ARG A 96 31.82 -9.02 0.62
N ARG A 97 32.01 -8.60 1.88
CA ARG A 97 33.31 -8.72 2.56
C ARG A 97 33.75 -10.17 2.70
N HIS A 98 32.82 -11.07 3.03
CA HIS A 98 33.09 -12.50 3.14
C HIS A 98 33.64 -13.04 1.81
N ILE A 99 32.98 -12.73 0.69
CA ILE A 99 33.42 -13.20 -0.62
C ILE A 99 34.81 -12.65 -0.97
N PHE A 100 35.03 -11.35 -0.79
CA PHE A 100 36.30 -10.74 -1.16
C PHE A 100 37.47 -11.30 -0.34
N VAL A 101 37.27 -11.52 0.97
CA VAL A 101 38.33 -11.99 1.86
C VAL A 101 38.54 -13.51 1.77
N VAL A 102 37.47 -14.29 1.63
CA VAL A 102 37.53 -15.76 1.69
C VAL A 102 37.76 -16.38 0.32
N HIS A 103 37.20 -15.79 -0.73
CA HIS A 103 37.18 -16.38 -2.07
C HIS A 103 38.05 -15.64 -3.10
N CYS A 104 38.19 -14.31 -3.00
CA CYS A 104 38.94 -13.54 -4.01
C CYS A 104 40.42 -13.30 -3.65
N ARG A 105 40.80 -13.47 -2.38
CA ARG A 105 42.12 -13.04 -1.86
C ARG A 105 43.33 -13.83 -2.36
N LYS A 106 43.14 -15.07 -2.83
CA LYS A 106 44.25 -15.96 -3.21
C LYS A 106 43.99 -16.60 -4.57
N ALA A 107 45.05 -16.74 -5.37
CA ALA A 107 45.01 -17.48 -6.62
C ALA A 107 44.64 -18.97 -6.38
N PRO A 108 43.93 -19.61 -7.32
CA PRO A 108 43.50 -19.09 -8.61
C PRO A 108 42.32 -18.12 -8.52
N PHE A 109 42.36 -17.02 -9.28
CA PHE A 109 41.28 -16.03 -9.33
C PHE A 109 40.16 -16.51 -10.24
N THR A 110 39.44 -17.55 -9.81
CA THR A 110 38.35 -18.15 -10.59
C THR A 110 37.02 -17.97 -9.87
N CYS A 111 36.03 -17.38 -10.55
CA CYS A 111 34.68 -17.29 -10.02
C CYS A 111 34.03 -18.66 -9.96
N ARG A 112 33.51 -19.00 -8.79
CA ARG A 112 32.92 -20.31 -8.46
C ARG A 112 31.55 -20.15 -7.80
N TRP A 113 30.91 -19.02 -8.07
CA TRP A 113 29.59 -18.65 -7.57
C TRP A 113 28.48 -19.31 -8.39
N ALA A 114 27.59 -20.07 -7.74
CA ALA A 114 26.38 -20.65 -8.33
C ALA A 114 26.54 -21.14 -9.80
N ALA A 115 25.96 -20.41 -10.76
CA ALA A 115 26.01 -20.74 -12.19
C ALA A 115 27.41 -20.55 -12.83
N CYS A 116 28.25 -19.66 -12.31
CA CYS A 116 29.63 -19.51 -12.79
C CYS A 116 30.49 -20.74 -12.48
N ALA A 117 30.16 -21.51 -11.44
CA ALA A 117 30.85 -22.78 -11.17
C ALA A 117 30.59 -23.86 -12.24
N GLN A 118 29.53 -23.72 -13.04
CA GLN A 118 29.17 -24.68 -14.10
C GLN A 118 29.79 -24.32 -15.45
N LYS A 119 30.25 -23.08 -15.60
CA LYS A 119 30.92 -22.60 -16.82
C LYS A 119 32.34 -23.13 -16.89
N PRO A 120 32.91 -23.27 -18.11
CA PRO A 120 34.31 -23.66 -18.25
C PRO A 120 35.21 -22.64 -17.53
N ALA A 121 36.27 -23.13 -16.88
CA ALA A 121 37.19 -22.28 -16.11
C ALA A 121 37.73 -21.10 -16.93
N SER A 122 37.91 -21.26 -18.24
CA SER A 122 38.37 -20.21 -19.15
C SER A 122 37.48 -18.96 -19.22
N GLU A 123 36.18 -19.08 -18.95
CA GLU A 123 35.25 -17.94 -18.96
C GLU A 123 35.11 -17.26 -17.59
N CYS A 124 35.58 -17.92 -16.54
CA CYS A 124 35.43 -17.48 -15.16
C CYS A 124 36.78 -17.33 -14.44
N GLU A 125 37.89 -17.36 -15.17
CA GLU A 125 39.24 -17.12 -14.68
C GLU A 125 39.66 -15.68 -14.99
N PHE A 126 40.22 -15.01 -13.98
CA PHE A 126 40.59 -13.61 -14.02
C PHE A 126 42.10 -13.47 -13.79
N ARG A 127 42.67 -12.40 -14.34
CA ARG A 127 44.10 -12.10 -14.18
C ARG A 127 44.45 -11.70 -12.75
N ASP A 128 43.60 -10.87 -12.15
CA ASP A 128 43.87 -10.18 -10.90
C ASP A 128 42.66 -10.27 -9.95
N GLU A 129 42.92 -10.10 -8.65
CA GLU A 129 41.89 -10.06 -7.60
C GLU A 129 40.81 -9.00 -7.89
N ALA A 130 41.22 -7.82 -8.36
CA ALA A 130 40.30 -6.71 -8.64
C ALA A 130 39.28 -7.06 -9.73
N SER A 131 39.71 -7.70 -10.82
CA SER A 131 38.81 -8.12 -11.91
C SER A 131 37.83 -9.20 -11.46
N LEU A 132 38.26 -10.12 -10.59
CA LEU A 132 37.35 -11.10 -9.99
C LEU A 132 36.33 -10.44 -9.06
N GLN A 133 36.76 -9.47 -8.23
CA GLN A 133 35.87 -8.74 -7.33
C GLN A 133 34.82 -7.94 -8.12
N GLU A 134 35.22 -7.22 -9.17
CA GLU A 134 34.32 -6.47 -10.05
C GLU A 134 33.31 -7.38 -10.74
N HIS A 135 33.77 -8.52 -11.28
CA HIS A 135 32.87 -9.51 -11.86
C HIS A 135 31.83 -10.01 -10.85
N VAL A 136 32.26 -10.40 -9.65
CA VAL A 136 31.33 -10.91 -8.63
C VAL A 136 30.35 -9.82 -8.20
N GLU A 137 30.82 -8.59 -8.11
CA GLU A 137 30.00 -7.43 -7.78
C GLU A 137 28.87 -7.25 -8.79
N GLU A 138 29.21 -7.10 -10.07
CA GLU A 138 28.25 -6.78 -11.12
C GLU A 138 27.38 -7.98 -11.52
N ALA A 139 27.97 -9.18 -11.62
CA ALA A 139 27.28 -10.35 -12.12
C ALA A 139 26.45 -11.08 -11.04
N HIS A 140 26.80 -10.91 -9.75
CA HIS A 140 26.17 -11.69 -8.67
C HIS A 140 25.58 -10.80 -7.58
N LEU A 141 26.36 -9.89 -6.99
CA LEU A 141 25.91 -9.12 -5.83
C LEU A 141 24.89 -8.04 -6.18
N VAL A 142 25.05 -7.33 -7.31
CA VAL A 142 24.06 -6.36 -7.78
C VAL A 142 22.72 -7.03 -8.08
N PRO A 143 22.62 -8.08 -8.92
CA PRO A 143 21.36 -8.79 -9.13
C PRO A 143 20.73 -9.32 -7.83
N PHE A 144 21.56 -9.83 -6.92
CA PHE A 144 21.10 -10.30 -5.62
C PHE A 144 20.50 -9.17 -4.77
N SER A 145 21.12 -7.98 -4.75
CA SER A 145 20.61 -6.82 -4.01
C SER A 145 19.24 -6.36 -4.52
N TRP A 146 18.98 -6.45 -5.82
CA TRP A 146 17.65 -6.16 -6.39
C TRP A 146 16.57 -7.11 -5.89
N HIS A 147 16.92 -8.36 -5.58
CA HIS A 147 15.96 -9.38 -5.14
C HIS A 147 15.72 -9.38 -3.62
N VAL A 148 16.76 -9.18 -2.81
CA VAL A 148 16.67 -9.32 -1.34
C VAL A 148 16.91 -8.02 -0.57
N GLY A 149 17.39 -6.97 -1.24
CA GLY A 149 17.84 -5.73 -0.61
C GLY A 149 19.18 -5.87 0.12
N ASP A 150 19.60 -4.79 0.80
CA ASP A 150 20.90 -4.76 1.49
C ASP A 150 20.88 -5.45 2.88
N GLY A 151 19.68 -5.64 3.44
CA GLY A 151 19.50 -6.15 4.80
C GLY A 151 19.82 -5.11 5.89
N PRO A 152 19.74 -5.52 7.17
CA PRO A 152 20.01 -4.63 8.29
C PRO A 152 21.46 -4.11 8.29
N ARG A 153 21.63 -2.79 8.40
CA ARG A 153 22.95 -2.19 8.59
C ARG A 153 23.40 -2.35 10.05
N ASN A 154 24.42 -3.17 10.27
CA ASN A 154 25.04 -3.36 11.59
C ASN A 154 25.91 -2.18 12.05
N SER A 155 26.07 -1.15 11.21
CA SER A 155 26.66 0.12 11.63
C SER A 155 25.69 0.77 12.61
N GLY A 156 25.92 0.59 13.91
CA GLY A 156 25.09 1.12 15.01
C GLY A 156 25.06 2.64 15.13
N ARG A 157 25.37 3.38 14.06
CA ARG A 157 24.89 4.76 13.97
C ARG A 157 23.39 4.66 13.76
N PRO A 158 22.56 5.22 14.67
CA PRO A 158 21.22 5.59 14.24
C PRO A 158 21.43 6.36 12.93
N VAL A 159 20.70 6.00 11.88
CA VAL A 159 20.56 6.89 10.73
C VAL A 159 20.23 8.22 11.38
N LYS A 160 21.19 9.15 11.37
CA LYS A 160 20.90 10.49 11.87
C LYS A 160 19.65 10.85 11.10
N PRO A 161 18.54 11.18 11.78
CA PRO A 161 17.41 11.75 11.08
C PRO A 161 18.00 12.79 10.12
N PRO A 162 17.55 12.91 8.86
CA PRO A 162 18.03 13.93 7.93
C PRO A 162 17.86 15.40 8.42
N LEU A 163 17.68 15.60 9.72
CA LEU A 163 17.38 16.80 10.46
C LEU A 163 18.63 17.55 10.95
N GLU A 164 19.83 17.00 10.83
CA GLU A 164 21.05 17.76 11.19
C GLU A 164 21.57 18.64 10.04
N ASP A 165 21.16 18.35 8.79
CA ASP A 165 21.41 19.25 7.67
C ASP A 165 20.12 20.06 7.43
N ASP A 166 20.17 21.36 7.75
CA ASP A 166 19.15 22.35 7.37
C ASP A 166 19.06 22.52 5.84
N GLU A 167 20.01 21.94 5.11
CA GLU A 167 20.10 22.01 3.67
C GLU A 167 19.15 21.01 3.02
N ILE A 168 18.07 21.54 2.43
CA ILE A 168 17.12 20.76 1.63
C ILE A 168 17.89 20.17 0.43
N PRO A 169 17.80 18.85 0.16
CA PRO A 169 18.47 18.25 -0.99
C PRO A 169 18.11 18.92 -2.32
N LYS A 170 19.10 19.11 -3.21
CA LYS A 170 18.94 19.80 -4.51
C LYS A 170 17.81 19.25 -5.38
N PHE A 171 17.49 17.96 -5.29
CA PHE A 171 16.39 17.36 -6.04
C PHE A 171 14.99 17.79 -5.56
N LEU A 172 14.88 18.49 -4.43
CA LEU A 172 13.66 19.11 -3.92
C LEU A 172 13.59 20.62 -4.21
N GLN A 173 14.62 21.17 -4.85
CA GLN A 173 14.72 22.56 -5.28
C GLN A 173 14.51 22.65 -6.80
N ASP A 174 14.01 23.78 -7.28
CA ASP A 174 14.00 24.11 -8.71
C ASP A 174 15.38 24.57 -9.20
N GLU A 175 15.49 24.89 -10.49
CA GLU A 175 16.73 25.41 -11.09
C GLU A 175 17.20 26.74 -10.50
N GLN A 176 16.32 27.44 -9.76
CA GLN A 176 16.55 28.74 -9.13
C GLN A 176 16.87 28.61 -7.64
N GLY A 177 16.87 27.39 -7.10
CA GLY A 177 17.11 27.09 -5.68
C GLY A 177 15.89 27.25 -4.78
N ASN A 178 14.70 27.51 -5.33
CA ASN A 178 13.47 27.55 -4.54
C ASN A 178 12.95 26.14 -4.28
N GLN A 179 12.44 25.90 -3.08
CA GLN A 179 11.86 24.62 -2.73
C GLN A 179 10.52 24.40 -3.46
N VAL A 180 10.46 23.37 -4.33
CA VAL A 180 9.25 23.04 -5.11
C VAL A 180 8.22 22.30 -4.26
N THR A 181 8.68 21.45 -3.34
CA THR A 181 7.80 20.65 -2.47
C THR A 181 7.73 21.29 -1.09
N PRO A 182 6.57 21.80 -0.63
CA PRO A 182 6.44 22.42 0.68
C PRO A 182 6.97 21.52 1.80
N SER A 183 7.71 22.10 2.73
CA SER A 183 8.22 21.37 3.90
C SER A 183 7.09 21.01 4.86
N VAL A 184 7.13 19.77 5.38
CA VAL A 184 6.19 19.31 6.43
C VAL A 184 6.79 19.50 7.84
N ARG A 185 8.04 19.96 7.96
CA ARG A 185 8.76 20.05 9.26
C ARG A 185 8.02 20.94 10.27
N ASP A 186 7.55 22.10 9.83
CA ASP A 186 6.95 23.14 10.69
C ASP A 186 5.47 23.37 10.37
N GLN A 187 4.82 22.41 9.70
CA GLN A 187 3.41 22.55 9.38
C GLN A 187 2.60 22.51 10.70
N PRO A 188 1.86 23.58 11.05
CA PRO A 188 1.06 23.58 12.26
C PRO A 188 0.00 22.49 12.19
N VAL A 189 -0.07 21.66 13.22
CA VAL A 189 -1.12 20.65 13.33
C VAL A 189 -2.45 21.37 13.57
N GLU A 190 -3.42 21.13 12.71
CA GLU A 190 -4.76 21.71 12.86
C GLU A 190 -5.45 21.21 14.14
N ASP A 191 -6.03 22.13 14.91
CA ASP A 191 -6.95 21.77 15.98
C ASP A 191 -8.18 21.01 15.45
N PHE A 192 -8.82 20.20 16.30
CA PHE A 192 -10.00 19.43 15.90
C PHE A 192 -11.15 20.29 15.33
N ALA A 193 -11.31 21.51 15.83
CA ALA A 193 -12.34 22.44 15.37
C ALA A 193 -12.02 22.98 13.97
N THR A 194 -10.77 23.39 13.73
CA THR A 194 -10.32 23.91 12.43
C THR A 194 -10.32 22.81 11.38
N PHE A 195 -9.84 21.60 11.72
CA PHE A 195 -9.94 20.41 10.85
C PHE A 195 -11.37 20.14 10.39
N LYS A 196 -12.34 20.20 11.31
CA LYS A 196 -13.76 19.95 10.98
C LYS A 196 -14.32 21.00 10.02
N GLN A 197 -13.99 22.27 10.25
CA GLN A 197 -14.41 23.38 9.38
C GLN A 197 -13.76 23.29 8.00
N ASN A 198 -12.45 23.03 7.93
CA ASN A 198 -11.71 22.85 6.68
C ASN A 198 -12.24 21.68 5.87
N ARG A 199 -12.58 20.56 6.54
CA ARG A 199 -13.22 19.41 5.91
C ARG A 199 -14.61 19.72 5.34
N GLN A 200 -15.40 20.57 5.99
CA GLN A 200 -16.69 21.03 5.46
C GLN A 200 -16.48 21.93 4.25
N LYS A 201 -15.61 22.93 4.36
CA LYS A 201 -15.26 23.85 3.27
C LYS A 201 -14.75 23.12 2.03
N LEU A 202 -13.90 22.10 2.21
CA LEU A 202 -13.40 21.27 1.10
C LEU A 202 -14.53 20.50 0.40
N LYS A 203 -15.49 19.96 1.16
CA LYS A 203 -16.65 19.27 0.58
C LYS A 203 -17.51 20.23 -0.23
N ASP A 204 -17.75 21.43 0.28
CA ASP A 204 -18.56 22.43 -0.40
C ASP A 204 -17.88 22.90 -1.69
N LEU A 205 -16.55 23.08 -1.67
CA LEU A 205 -15.77 23.39 -2.87
C LEU A 205 -15.83 22.27 -3.91
N LEU A 206 -15.66 21.01 -3.50
CA LEU A 206 -15.77 19.85 -4.39
C LEU A 206 -17.16 19.74 -5.01
N PHE A 207 -18.20 20.00 -4.22
CA PHE A 207 -19.57 20.01 -4.72
C PHE A 207 -19.76 21.11 -5.78
N ARG A 208 -19.29 22.33 -5.50
CA ARG A 208 -19.34 23.45 -6.45
C ARG A 208 -18.55 23.18 -7.73
N MET A 209 -17.39 22.55 -7.61
CA MET A 209 -16.57 22.16 -8.76
C MET A 209 -17.31 21.16 -9.65
N ASN A 210 -18.01 20.21 -9.04
CA ASN A 210 -18.81 19.23 -9.77
C ASN A 210 -20.06 19.85 -10.41
N GLU A 211 -20.69 20.84 -9.77
CA GLU A 211 -21.79 21.61 -10.37
C GLU A 211 -21.33 22.47 -11.57
N ASN A 212 -20.10 22.98 -11.51
CA ASN A 212 -19.50 23.77 -12.59
C ASN A 212 -18.86 22.90 -13.69
N LEU A 213 -18.93 21.56 -13.58
CA LEU A 213 -18.42 20.67 -14.61
C LEU A 213 -19.36 20.74 -15.83
N PRO A 214 -18.87 21.03 -17.05
CA PRO A 214 -19.70 21.04 -18.25
C PRO A 214 -20.38 19.68 -18.45
N SER A 215 -21.68 19.67 -18.76
CA SER A 215 -22.38 18.45 -19.16
C SER A 215 -21.83 17.95 -20.50
N GLU A 216 -21.50 16.66 -20.59
CA GLU A 216 -20.97 16.02 -21.81
C GLU A 216 -21.94 16.01 -23.02
N GLU A 217 -23.12 16.63 -22.92
CA GLU A 217 -24.12 16.76 -23.99
C GLU A 217 -23.85 17.92 -24.98
N SER A 218 -22.88 18.81 -24.73
CA SER A 218 -22.62 19.98 -25.59
C SER A 218 -21.53 19.80 -26.65
N ASP A 219 -20.88 18.63 -26.73
CA ASP A 219 -19.78 18.37 -27.69
C ASP A 219 -20.21 17.46 -28.86
N SER A 220 -21.47 17.57 -29.28
CA SER A 220 -21.90 17.03 -30.58
C SER A 220 -21.50 18.02 -31.68
N PRO A 221 -20.64 17.65 -32.65
CA PRO A 221 -20.25 18.54 -33.74
C PRO A 221 -21.50 18.92 -34.55
N VAL A 222 -21.66 20.22 -34.78
CA VAL A 222 -22.68 20.75 -35.68
C VAL A 222 -22.23 20.37 -37.09
N ASP A 223 -22.90 19.39 -37.70
CA ASP A 223 -22.73 19.09 -39.12
C ASP A 223 -23.11 20.35 -39.93
N GLU A 224 -22.15 20.90 -40.69
CA GLU A 224 -22.35 22.02 -41.63
C GLU A 224 -22.97 21.51 -42.94
N ASP A 225 -24.13 22.06 -43.33
CA ASP A 225 -24.74 21.94 -44.67
C ASP A 225 -24.43 23.19 -45.52
#